data_AF-A0A1B6KQN1-F1
#
_entry.id   AF-A0A1B6KQN1-F1
#
_cell.length_a   1.000
_cell.length_b   1.000
_cell.length_c   1.000
_cell.angle_alpha   90.00
_cell.angle_beta   90.00
_cell.angle_gamma   90.00
#
_symmetry.space_group_name_H-M   'P 1'
#
loop_
_entity.id
_entity.type
_entity.pdbx_description
1 polymer ?
#
loop_
_entity_poly.entity_id
_entity_poly.type
_entity_poly.pdbx_seq_one_letter_code
_entity_poly.pdbx_strand_id
1 'polypeptide(L)'
;QKLTIAHQNIDGLQNKIDRLTHFLHNSNPDLIILTEHGLSSEKLENTRILGYSLIGGFARQQHRKGGVAVFVNLKLENKITVTSISGTTSELICETILLKIELKQETLHLLSVYRP
;
A
#
# COMPACT_ATOMS: atom_id res chain seq x y z
N GLN A 1 -1.89 -3.16 -22.12
CA GLN A 1 -1.20 -2.10 -21.34
C GLN A 1 -0.43 -2.81 -20.23
N LYS A 2 0.83 -2.46 -19.96
CA LYS A 2 1.59 -3.11 -18.89
C LYS A 2 1.37 -2.34 -17.59
N LEU A 3 0.87 -3.03 -16.56
CA LEU A 3 0.76 -2.52 -15.19
C LEU A 3 1.92 -3.10 -14.37
N THR A 4 2.61 -2.27 -13.59
CA THR A 4 3.76 -2.67 -12.77
C THR A 4 3.46 -2.48 -11.29
N ILE A 5 3.67 -3.53 -10.50
CA ILE A 5 3.35 -3.55 -9.07
C ILE A 5 4.60 -3.93 -8.31
N ALA A 6 5.02 -3.09 -7.37
CA ALA A 6 6.06 -3.42 -6.40
C ALA A 6 5.39 -3.81 -5.08
N HIS A 7 5.61 -5.04 -4.62
CA HIS A 7 5.16 -5.49 -3.31
C HIS A 7 6.38 -5.76 -2.44
N GLN A 8 6.46 -5.08 -1.30
CA GLN A 8 7.58 -5.17 -0.39
C GLN A 8 7.08 -5.27 1.05
N ASN A 9 7.47 -6.33 1.75
CA ASN A 9 7.49 -6.29 3.21
C ASN A 9 8.60 -5.34 3.63
N ILE A 10 8.23 -4.20 4.22
CA ILE A 10 9.15 -3.13 4.54
C ILE A 10 9.69 -3.23 5.96
N ASP A 11 9.07 -4.00 6.87
CA ASP A 11 9.41 -4.08 8.32
C ASP A 11 9.78 -2.70 8.92
N GLY A 12 8.79 -1.83 9.04
CA GLY A 12 8.94 -0.48 9.57
C GLY A 12 9.34 0.53 8.50
N LEU A 13 8.34 1.25 7.98
CA LEU A 13 8.52 2.25 6.92
C LEU A 13 9.36 3.44 7.39
N GLN A 14 9.17 3.90 8.63
CA GLN A 14 9.76 5.13 9.15
C GLN A 14 11.29 5.19 8.98
N ASN A 15 11.98 4.06 9.17
CA ASN A 15 13.45 4.00 9.11
C ASN A 15 13.98 3.67 7.70
N LYS A 16 13.09 3.48 6.72
CA LYS A 16 13.42 2.94 5.39
C LYS A 16 12.93 3.82 4.24
N ILE A 17 12.43 5.03 4.52
CA ILE A 17 11.96 5.99 3.51
C ILE A 17 13.03 6.30 2.46
N ASP A 18 14.28 6.54 2.86
CA ASP A 18 15.36 6.86 1.91
C ASP A 18 15.68 5.68 0.99
N ARG A 19 15.73 4.47 1.55
CA ARG A 19 15.95 3.23 0.78
C ARG A 19 14.80 2.97 -0.18
N LEU A 20 13.57 3.17 0.28
CA LEU A 20 12.39 3.06 -0.56
C LEU A 20 12.45 4.09 -1.70
N THR A 21 12.80 5.33 -1.41
CA THR A 21 12.94 6.40 -2.41
C THR A 21 13.97 6.03 -3.48
N HIS A 22 15.14 5.51 -3.08
CA HIS A 22 16.14 5.05 -4.04
C HIS A 22 15.62 3.89 -4.92
N PHE A 23 14.92 2.92 -4.32
CA PHE A 23 14.29 1.83 -5.07
C PHE A 23 13.25 2.34 -6.08
N LEU A 24 12.41 3.29 -5.68
CA LEU A 24 11.35 3.84 -6.53
C LEU A 24 11.90 4.68 -7.68
N HIS A 25 13.01 5.38 -7.48
CA HIS A 25 13.68 6.13 -8.55
C HIS A 25 14.12 5.21 -9.71
N ASN A 26 14.56 3.99 -9.40
CA ASN A 26 15.06 3.04 -10.41
C ASN A 26 13.94 2.17 -11.01
N SER A 27 12.94 1.80 -10.20
CA SER A 27 11.89 0.86 -10.60
C SER A 27 10.64 1.53 -11.15
N ASN A 28 10.29 2.73 -10.65
CA ASN A 28 9.13 3.53 -11.01
C ASN A 28 7.83 2.72 -11.26
N PRO A 29 7.39 1.88 -10.30
CA PRO A 29 6.18 1.07 -10.46
C PRO A 29 4.92 1.92 -10.51
N ASP A 30 3.84 1.36 -11.06
CA ASP A 30 2.51 1.99 -11.06
C ASP A 30 1.83 1.92 -9.70
N LEU A 31 2.03 0.80 -8.97
CA LEU A 31 1.53 0.60 -7.60
C LEU A 31 2.66 0.14 -6.68
N ILE A 32 2.63 0.61 -5.44
CA ILE A 32 3.51 0.18 -4.35
C ILE A 32 2.63 -0.39 -3.25
N ILE A 33 2.93 -1.61 -2.84
CA ILE A 33 2.28 -2.28 -1.72
C ILE A 33 3.34 -2.49 -0.65
N LEU A 34 3.12 -1.88 0.52
CA LEU A 34 4.01 -2.00 1.68
C LEU A 34 3.31 -2.79 2.78
N THR A 35 3.85 -3.95 3.10
CA THR A 35 3.42 -4.75 4.26
C THR A 35 4.39 -4.55 5.41
N GLU A 36 3.91 -4.73 6.65
CA GLU A 36 4.67 -4.39 7.87
C GLU A 36 5.13 -2.93 7.95
N HIS A 37 4.36 -1.97 7.44
CA HIS A 37 4.77 -0.56 7.46
C HIS A 37 4.90 0.01 8.90
N GLY A 38 4.14 -0.53 9.86
CA GLY A 38 4.29 -0.23 11.29
C GLY A 38 3.94 1.19 11.73
N LEU A 39 3.19 1.93 10.92
CA LEU A 39 2.71 3.29 11.23
C LEU A 39 1.28 3.25 11.78
N SER A 40 0.90 4.25 12.58
CA SER A 40 -0.52 4.51 12.88
C SER A 40 -1.23 5.07 11.66
N SER A 41 -2.58 5.04 11.63
CA SER A 41 -3.37 5.60 10.54
C SER A 41 -3.02 7.07 10.24
N GLU A 42 -2.94 7.90 11.29
CA GLU A 42 -2.56 9.32 11.16
C GLU A 42 -1.15 9.50 10.56
N LYS A 43 -0.18 8.70 11.01
CA LYS A 43 1.18 8.77 10.45
C LYS A 43 1.23 8.27 9.02
N LEU A 44 0.44 7.25 8.69
CA LEU A 44 0.33 6.72 7.35
C LEU A 44 -0.25 7.77 6.40
N GLU A 45 -1.35 8.42 6.78
CA GLU A 45 -1.99 9.51 6.03
C GLU A 45 -1.07 10.71 5.82
N ASN A 46 -0.19 11.00 6.79
CA ASN A 46 0.81 12.07 6.69
C ASN A 46 2.11 11.64 5.99
N THR A 47 2.25 10.37 5.62
CA THR A 47 3.43 9.90 4.88
C THR A 47 3.40 10.45 3.46
N ARG A 48 4.55 10.90 2.97
CA ARG A 48 4.72 11.44 1.61
C ARG A 48 5.77 10.62 0.88
N ILE A 49 5.40 10.08 -0.27
CA ILE A 49 6.29 9.39 -1.20
C ILE A 49 6.22 10.16 -2.52
N LEU A 50 7.34 10.72 -2.96
CA LEU A 50 7.36 11.61 -4.13
C LEU A 50 6.85 10.90 -5.39
N GLY A 51 5.86 11.48 -6.06
CA GLY A 51 5.26 10.92 -7.28
C GLY A 51 4.17 9.87 -7.02
N TYR A 52 3.84 9.60 -5.77
CA TYR A 52 2.83 8.64 -5.36
C TYR A 52 1.83 9.22 -4.36
N SER A 53 0.56 8.81 -4.45
CA SER A 53 -0.46 9.10 -3.44
C SER A 53 -0.83 7.84 -2.66
N LEU A 54 -1.17 8.00 -1.38
CA LEU A 54 -1.72 6.93 -0.56
C LEU A 54 -3.16 6.67 -0.99
N ILE A 55 -3.46 5.44 -1.39
CA ILE A 55 -4.82 5.00 -1.73
C ILE A 55 -5.58 4.50 -0.50
N GLY A 56 -4.86 3.88 0.43
CA GLY A 56 -5.42 3.36 1.65
C GLY A 56 -4.53 2.30 2.27
N GLY A 57 -4.98 1.77 3.41
CA GLY A 57 -4.24 0.74 4.10
C GLY A 57 -4.89 0.34 5.41
N PHE A 58 -4.48 -0.82 5.91
CA PHE A 58 -4.77 -1.27 7.26
C PHE A 58 -3.60 -0.88 8.17
N ALA A 59 -3.87 -0.12 9.23
CA ALA A 59 -2.91 0.15 10.30
C ALA A 59 -3.42 -0.48 11.60
N ARG A 60 -2.54 -1.18 12.31
CA ARG A 60 -2.86 -1.77 13.62
C ARG A 60 -3.23 -0.68 14.64
N GLN A 61 -4.19 -1.00 15.50
CA GLN A 61 -4.61 -0.10 16.58
C GLN A 61 -4.11 -0.54 17.95
N GLN A 62 -4.04 -1.85 18.20
CA GLN A 62 -3.72 -2.38 19.53
C GLN A 62 -2.27 -2.86 19.68
N HIS A 63 -1.68 -3.34 18.59
CA HIS A 63 -0.34 -3.92 18.56
C HIS A 63 0.59 -3.08 17.69
N ARG A 64 1.89 -3.19 18.00
CA ARG A 64 2.94 -2.57 17.21
C ARG A 64 3.23 -3.39 15.96
N LYS A 65 3.83 -2.72 14.96
CA LYS A 65 4.27 -3.32 13.69
C LYS A 65 3.11 -3.94 12.90
N GLY A 66 3.37 -4.52 11.73
CA GLY A 66 2.33 -4.96 10.80
C GLY A 66 1.74 -3.81 9.99
N GLY A 67 0.54 -4.03 9.47
CA GLY A 67 -0.17 -3.14 8.59
C GLY A 67 0.14 -3.39 7.12
N VAL A 68 -0.75 -2.86 6.27
CA VAL A 68 -0.65 -2.87 4.81
C VAL A 68 -0.96 -1.47 4.31
N ALA A 69 -0.16 -0.94 3.40
CA ALA A 69 -0.40 0.34 2.76
C ALA A 69 -0.23 0.21 1.25
N VAL A 70 -1.10 0.88 0.50
CA VAL A 70 -1.02 0.96 -0.96
C VAL A 70 -0.81 2.40 -1.38
N PHE A 71 0.23 2.62 -2.17
CA PHE A 71 0.48 3.87 -2.86
C PHE A 71 0.37 3.67 -4.37
N VAL A 72 -0.13 4.67 -5.10
CA VAL A 72 -0.26 4.63 -6.56
C VAL A 72 0.50 5.79 -7.18
N ASN A 73 1.08 5.58 -8.37
CA ASN A 73 1.60 6.67 -9.16
C ASN A 73 0.49 7.68 -9.47
N LEU A 74 0.74 8.98 -9.30
CA LEU A 74 -0.26 10.05 -9.48
C LEU A 74 -0.97 10.01 -10.85
N LYS A 75 -0.32 9.46 -11.88
CA LYS A 75 -0.89 9.31 -13.23
C LYS A 75 -2.04 8.30 -13.30
N LEU A 76 -2.18 7.42 -12.31
CA LEU A 76 -3.14 6.31 -12.28
C LEU A 76 -4.12 6.39 -11.11
N GLU A 77 -4.01 7.40 -10.26
CA GLU A 77 -4.86 7.58 -9.07
C GLU A 77 -6.36 7.51 -9.39
N ASN A 78 -6.81 8.22 -10.42
CA ASN A 78 -8.23 8.26 -10.84
C ASN A 78 -8.77 6.92 -11.38
N LYS A 79 -7.93 5.89 -11.50
CA LYS A 79 -8.33 4.57 -12.01
C LYS A 79 -8.42 3.52 -10.90
N ILE A 80 -8.08 3.88 -9.67
CA ILE A 80 -8.04 2.94 -8.56
C ILE A 80 -9.09 3.33 -7.54
N THR A 81 -9.85 2.33 -7.09
CA THR A 81 -10.82 2.49 -6.00
C THR A 81 -10.56 1.43 -4.94
N VAL A 82 -10.61 1.83 -3.67
CA VAL A 82 -10.57 0.88 -2.55
C VAL A 82 -11.94 0.20 -2.48
N THR A 83 -11.95 -1.12 -2.59
CA THR A 83 -13.17 -1.93 -2.47
C THR A 83 -13.42 -2.33 -1.02
N SER A 84 -12.37 -2.75 -0.31
CA SER A 84 -12.45 -3.09 1.11
C SER A 84 -11.09 -3.02 1.79
N ILE A 85 -11.11 -2.80 3.11
CA ILE A 85 -9.95 -2.89 3.99
C ILE A 85 -10.37 -3.79 5.15
N SER A 86 -9.46 -4.65 5.63
CA SER A 86 -9.74 -5.51 6.78
C SER A 86 -10.10 -4.68 8.03
N GLY A 87 -10.98 -5.23 8.88
CA GLY A 87 -11.39 -4.59 10.13
C GLY A 87 -10.37 -4.76 11.25
N THR A 88 -10.59 -4.10 12.38
CA THR A 88 -9.72 -4.19 13.57
C THR A 88 -9.59 -5.60 14.13
N THR A 89 -10.61 -6.44 13.97
CA THR A 89 -10.58 -7.86 14.37
C THR A 89 -9.62 -8.71 13.54
N SER A 90 -9.12 -8.17 12.42
CA SER A 90 -8.17 -8.86 11.53
C SER A 90 -6.71 -8.64 11.93
N GLU A 91 -6.47 -7.78 12.91
CA GLU A 91 -5.14 -7.54 13.48
C GLU A 91 -4.55 -8.84 14.02
N LEU A 92 -3.29 -9.14 13.68
CA LEU A 92 -2.60 -10.41 14.01
C LEU A 92 -3.20 -11.68 13.37
N ILE A 93 -4.23 -11.56 12.51
CA ILE A 93 -4.86 -12.69 11.82
C ILE A 93 -4.56 -12.64 10.32
N CYS A 94 -5.02 -11.58 9.65
CA CYS A 94 -4.92 -11.42 8.21
C CYS A 94 -5.28 -9.98 7.81
N GLU A 95 -4.28 -9.16 7.59
CA GLU A 95 -4.41 -7.73 7.37
C GLU A 95 -4.43 -7.49 5.86
N THR A 96 -5.49 -6.85 5.33
CA THR A 96 -5.74 -6.82 3.90
C THR A 96 -6.29 -5.49 3.39
N ILE A 97 -6.06 -5.25 2.10
CA ILE A 97 -6.72 -4.20 1.32
C ILE A 97 -7.02 -4.73 -0.08
N LEU A 98 -8.26 -4.59 -0.51
CA LEU A 98 -8.74 -4.93 -1.84
C LEU A 98 -8.95 -3.66 -2.66
N LEU A 99 -8.36 -3.64 -3.85
CA LEU A 99 -8.47 -2.56 -4.82
C LEU A 99 -9.22 -3.04 -6.05
N LYS A 100 -9.94 -2.13 -6.69
CA LYS A 100 -10.44 -2.28 -8.05
C LYS A 100 -9.69 -1.29 -8.94
N ILE A 101 -9.06 -1.80 -9.99
CA ILE A 101 -8.24 -1.04 -10.94
C ILE A 101 -8.93 -1.08 -12.30
N GLU A 102 -9.30 0.09 -12.82
CA GLU A 102 -9.94 0.25 -14.12
C GLU A 102 -8.89 0.35 -15.22
N LEU A 103 -8.81 -0.68 -16.05
CA LEU A 103 -7.99 -0.74 -17.26
C LEU A 103 -8.88 -0.46 -18.48
N LYS A 104 -8.29 -0.19 -19.65
CA LYS A 104 -9.03 0.27 -20.83
C LYS A 104 -10.20 -0.65 -21.27
N GLN A 105 -10.08 -1.95 -21.06
CA GLN A 105 -11.04 -2.95 -21.54
C GLN A 105 -11.41 -3.99 -20.47
N GLU A 106 -10.87 -3.84 -19.26
CA GLU A 106 -11.03 -4.82 -18.19
C GLU A 106 -10.92 -4.16 -16.83
N THR A 107 -11.38 -4.86 -15.80
CA THR A 107 -11.22 -4.46 -14.40
C THR A 107 -10.36 -5.48 -13.69
N LEU A 108 -9.28 -5.04 -13.04
CA LEU A 108 -8.40 -5.88 -12.25
C LEU A 108 -8.71 -5.69 -10.76
N HIS A 109 -8.90 -6.79 -10.02
CA HIS A 109 -9.06 -6.75 -8.56
C HIS A 109 -7.75 -7.12 -7.85
N LEU A 110 -7.17 -6.11 -7.20
CA LEU A 110 -5.97 -6.05 -6.37
C LEU A 110 -6.12 -6.47 -4.90
N LEU A 111 -5.96 -7.74 -4.48
CA LEU A 111 -5.90 -8.06 -3.05
C LEU A 111 -4.45 -8.07 -2.52
N SER A 112 -4.13 -7.17 -1.60
CA SER A 112 -2.91 -7.24 -0.79
C SER A 112 -3.21 -7.91 0.55
N VAL A 113 -2.29 -8.79 0.98
CA VAL A 113 -2.42 -9.56 2.21
C VAL A 113 -1.10 -9.51 2.98
N TYR A 114 -1.20 -9.25 4.28
CA TYR A 114 -0.16 -9.53 5.25
C TYR A 114 -0.70 -10.48 6.32
N ARG A 115 -0.03 -11.61 6.50
CA ARG A 115 -0.36 -12.62 7.51
C ARG A 115 0.86 -12.82 8.43
N PRO A 116 0.76 -12.41 9.70
CA PRO A 116 1.82 -12.60 10.69
C PRO A 116 2.13 -14.06 11.01
#